data_AF-M6KBU7-F1
#
_entry.id   AF-M6KBU7-F1
#
_cell.length_a   1.000
_cell.length_b   1.000
_cell.length_c   1.000
_cell.angle_alpha   90.00
_cell.angle_beta   90.00
_cell.angle_gamma   90.00
#
_symmetry.space_group_name_H-M   'P 1'
#
loop_
_entity.id
_entity.type
_entity.pdbx_description
1 polymer ?
#
loop_
_entity_poly.entity_id
_entity_poly.type
_entity_poly.pdbx_seq_one_letter_code
_entity_poly.pdbx_strand_id
1 'polypeptide(L)' 'MGQIIPKLVQILKKLNILKNASYVSYATTDRQKIVTNLETIQNESCDYFSTVILSIRKRKGILRGQNCETE' A
#
# COMPACT_ATOMS: atom_id res chain seq x y z
N MET A 1 -8.41 18.28 -1.02
CA MET A 1 -7.09 18.28 -1.69
C MET A 1 -6.53 16.86 -1.63
N GLY A 2 -6.03 16.31 -2.75
CA GLY A 2 -5.13 15.14 -2.73
C GLY A 2 -5.71 13.72 -2.80
N GLN A 3 -6.89 13.48 -3.37
CA GLN A 3 -7.39 12.10 -3.54
C GLN A 3 -6.76 11.41 -4.76
N ILE A 4 -5.49 11.02 -4.67
CA ILE A 4 -4.82 10.26 -5.74
C ILE A 4 -5.18 8.77 -5.71
N ILE A 5 -5.60 8.25 -4.55
CA ILE A 5 -5.90 6.83 -4.35
C ILE A 5 -7.03 6.32 -5.26
N PRO A 6 -8.20 6.99 -5.40
CA PRO A 6 -9.24 6.55 -6.34
C PRO A 6 -8.74 6.38 -7.77
N LYS A 7 -7.96 7.35 -8.27
CA LYS A 7 -7.39 7.31 -9.62
C LYS A 7 -6.36 6.18 -9.74
N LEU A 8 -5.55 5.98 -8.70
CA LEU A 8 -4.57 4.91 -8.66
C LEU A 8 -5.24 3.52 -8.66
N VAL A 9 -6.30 3.32 -7.86
CA VAL A 9 -7.11 2.10 -7.85
C VAL A 9 -7.66 1.83 -9.25
N GLN A 10 -8.20 2.84 -9.94
CA GLN A 10 -8.72 2.68 -11.29
C GLN A 10 -7.64 2.23 -12.29
N ILE A 11 -6.46 2.84 -12.26
CA ILE A 11 -5.33 2.49 -13.14
C ILE A 11 -4.86 1.07 -12.86
N LEU A 12 -4.63 0.73 -11.60
CA LEU A 12 -4.12 -0.59 -11.21
C LEU A 12 -5.13 -1.71 -11.49
N LYS A 13 -6.43 -1.45 -11.38
CA LYS A 13 -7.50 -2.38 -11.80
C LYS A 13 -7.45 -2.64 -13.30
N LYS A 14 -7.37 -1.58 -14.12
CA LYS A 14 -7.28 -1.70 -15.60
C LYS A 14 -6.06 -2.53 -16.04
N LEU A 15 -4.97 -2.44 -15.29
CA LEU A 15 -3.74 -3.18 -15.54
C LEU A 15 -3.71 -4.58 -14.90
N ASN A 16 -4.75 -4.98 -14.15
CA ASN A 16 -4.82 -6.25 -13.41
C ASN A 16 -3.67 -6.49 -12.42
N ILE A 17 -3.15 -5.41 -11.82
CA ILE A 17 -2.01 -5.44 -10.88
C ILE A 17 -2.34 -4.80 -9.52
N LEU A 18 -3.61 -4.50 -9.24
CA LEU A 18 -4.03 -3.95 -7.94
C LEU A 18 -3.58 -4.83 -6.76
N LYS A 19 -3.67 -6.16 -6.91
CA LYS A 19 -3.22 -7.15 -5.92
C LYS A 19 -1.71 -7.11 -5.61
N ASN A 20 -0.93 -6.36 -6.40
CA ASN A 20 0.50 -6.21 -6.23
C ASN A 20 0.87 -4.91 -5.50
N ALA A 21 -0.11 -4.05 -5.19
CA ALA A 21 0.11 -2.78 -4.55
C ALA A 21 -0.11 -2.87 -3.04
N SER A 22 0.63 -2.07 -2.27
CA SER A 22 0.41 -1.87 -0.85
C SER A 22 0.62 -0.41 -0.50
N TYR A 23 -0.28 0.14 0.30
CA TYR A 23 -0.17 1.47 0.86
C TYR A 23 0.52 1.38 2.22
N VAL A 24 1.49 2.26 2.45
CA VAL A 24 2.21 2.37 3.71
C VAL A 24 2.20 3.84 4.12
N SER A 25 1.82 4.14 5.35
CA SER A 25 1.99 5.47 5.94
C SER A 25 2.72 5.42 7.27
N TYR A 26 3.40 6.53 7.59
CA TYR A 26 4.23 6.69 8.78
C TYR A 26 5.14 5.48 9.03
N ALA A 27 5.82 5.01 7.98
CA ALA A 27 6.70 3.84 8.06
C ALA A 27 7.74 4.00 9.17
N THR A 28 8.04 2.90 9.88
CA THR A 28 9.02 2.86 10.99
C THR A 28 8.65 3.65 12.24
N THR A 29 7.43 4.20 12.34
CA THR A 29 6.93 4.85 13.55
C THR A 29 5.86 4.01 14.27
N ASP A 30 5.48 4.47 15.46
CA ASP A 30 4.35 3.96 16.25
C ASP A 30 2.99 4.09 15.54
N ARG A 31 2.89 5.01 14.57
CA ARG A 31 1.67 5.28 13.78
C ARG A 31 1.64 4.56 12.44
N GLN A 32 2.52 3.59 12.23
CA GLN A 32 2.61 2.88 10.96
C GLN A 32 1.28 2.21 10.59
N LYS A 33 0.79 2.50 9.39
CA LYS A 33 -0.37 1.82 8.78
C LYS A 33 0.08 1.15 7.48
N ILE A 34 -0.20 -0.14 7.35
CA ILE A 34 0.03 -0.91 6.12
C ILE A 34 -1.32 -1.45 5.64
N VAL A 35 -1.66 -1.15 4.38
CA VAL A 35 -2.89 -1.61 3.74
C VAL A 35 -2.54 -2.34 2.44
N THR A 36 -2.87 -3.62 2.37
CA THR A 36 -2.61 -4.47 1.19
C THR A 36 -3.73 -4.43 0.16
N ASN A 37 -4.92 -3.94 0.52
CA ASN A 37 -6.02 -3.68 -0.40
C ASN A 37 -6.34 -2.18 -0.47
N LEU A 38 -5.87 -1.51 -1.52
CA LEU A 38 -6.09 -0.07 -1.68
C LEU A 38 -7.58 0.32 -1.86
N GLU A 39 -8.47 -0.61 -2.17
CA GLU A 39 -9.91 -0.32 -2.29
C GLU A 39 -10.53 0.07 -0.94
N THR A 40 -9.98 -0.42 0.17
CA THR A 40 -10.53 -0.14 1.50
C THR A 40 -10.34 1.32 1.91
N ILE A 41 -9.29 1.96 1.39
CA ILE A 41 -8.91 3.34 1.71
C ILE A 41 -9.26 4.35 0.61
N GLN A 42 -9.95 3.93 -0.45
CA GLN A 42 -10.21 4.82 -1.60
C GLN A 42 -11.10 6.02 -1.24
N ASN A 43 -11.92 5.90 -0.19
CA ASN A 43 -12.79 6.98 0.28
C ASN A 43 -12.23 7.69 1.53
N GLU A 44 -11.02 7.32 1.96
CA GLU A 44 -10.34 7.93 3.10
C GLU A 44 -9.47 9.11 2.64
N SER A 45 -9.18 10.03 3.57
CA SER A 45 -8.12 11.01 3.34
C SER A 45 -6.77 10.32 3.41
N CYS A 46 -5.87 10.62 2.46
CA CYS A 46 -4.52 10.10 2.49
C CYS A 46 -3.74 10.68 3.68
N ASP A 47 -2.92 9.85 4.31
CA ASP A 47 -1.96 10.34 5.29
C ASP A 47 -0.89 11.19 4.60
N TYR A 48 -0.43 12.23 5.30
CA TYR A 48 0.56 13.15 4.78
C TYR A 48 1.89 12.45 4.42
N PHE A 49 2.38 11.56 5.29
CA PHE A 49 3.55 10.74 5.03
C PHE A 49 3.12 9.34 4.61
N SER A 50 2.88 9.16 3.32
CA SER A 50 2.46 7.88 2.75
C SER A 50 3.14 7.55 1.42
N THR A 51 3.15 6.28 1.06
CA THR A 51 3.69 5.74 -0.19
C THR A 51 2.89 4.53 -0.62
N VAL A 52 2.70 4.36 -1.93
CA VAL A 52 2.19 3.12 -2.51
C VAL A 52 3.35 2.36 -3.15
N ILE A 53 3.57 1.13 -2.72
CA ILE A 53 4.59 0.22 -3.22
C ILE A 53 3.93 -0.78 -4.17
N LEU A 54 4.47 -0.93 -5.38
CA LEU A 54 4.04 -1.93 -6.35
C LEU A 54 5.10 -3.02 -6.48
N SER A 55 4.74 -4.27 -6.19
CA SER A 55 5.64 -5.42 -6.29
C SER A 55 5.10 -6.45 -7.28
N ILE A 56 5.58 -6.40 -8.53
CA ILE A 56 5.14 -7.29 -9.62
C ILE A 56 5.65 -8.72 -9.41
N ARG A 57 6.86 -8.88 -8.88
CA ARG A 57 7.45 -10.19 -8.55
C ARG A 57 7.39 -10.37 -7.04
N LYS A 58 6.60 -11.34 -6.58
CA LYS A 58 6.56 -11.76 -5.16
C LYS A 58 7.88 -12.44 -4.80
N ARG A 59 8.95 -11.67 -4.61
CA ARG A 59 10.10 -12.15 -3.85
C ARG A 59 9.73 -12.01 -2.38
N LYS A 60 9.87 -13.10 -1.59
CA LYS A 60 9.81 -13.03 -0.13
C LYS A 60 11.00 -12.19 0.34
N GLY A 61 10.85 -10.88 0.35
CA GLY A 61 11.77 -9.95 0.99
C GLY A 61 11.27 -9.70 2.40
N ILE A 62 12.13 -9.87 3.40
CA ILE A 62 11.80 -9.52 4.78
C ILE A 62 12.04 -8.02 4.93
N LEU A 63 11.00 -7.27 5.32
CA LEU A 63 11.17 -5.90 5.82
C LEU A 63 11.98 -5.99 7.12
N ARG A 64 13.28 -5.73 7.04
CA ARG A 64 14.16 -5.73 8.21
C ARG A 64 13.62 -4.73 9.23
N GLY A 65 13.25 -5.22 10.42
CA GLY A 65 12.60 -4.44 11.47
C GLY A 65 11.19 -4.92 11.84
N GLN A 66 10.61 -5.86 11.09
CA GLN A 66 9.34 -6.52 11.45
C GLN A 66 9.46 -8.04 11.36
N ASN A 67 9.02 -8.73 12.41
CA ASN A 67 8.72 -10.16 12.36
C ASN A 67 7.42 -10.34 11.58
N CYS A 68 7.47 -10.23 10.25
CA CYS A 68 6.36 -10.66 9.41
C CYS A 68 6.40 -12.18 9.36
N GLU A 69 5.66 -12.83 10.26
CA GLU A 69 5.38 -14.26 10.15
C GLU A 69 4.78 -14.54 8.78
N THR A 70 5.40 -15.48 8.07
CA THR A 70 5.02 -15.83 6.72
C THR A 70 4.20 -17.10 6.80
N GLU A 71 2.87 -16.97 6.72
CA GLU A 71 1.99 -18.10 6.36
C GLU A 71 2.15 -18.44 4.87
#